data_AF-A0A0D2XXM6-F1
#
_entry.id   AF-A0A0D2XXM6-F1
#
_cell.length_a   1.000
_cell.length_b   1.000
_cell.length_c   1.000
_cell.angle_alpha   90.00
_cell.angle_beta   90.00
_cell.angle_gamma   90.00
#
_symmetry.space_group_name_H-M   'P 1'
#
loop_
_entity.id
_entity.type
_entity.pdbx_description
1 polymer ?
#
loop_
_entity_poly.entity_id
_entity_poly.type
_entity_poly.pdbx_seq_one_letter_code
_entity_poly.pdbx_strand_id
1 'polypeptide(L)'
;MRGPLRIKHFDVGLEWMGKFKNAKQAQFYYADSDDERIEMIKEARGGGSITPVFHKRLKKHLLTKKLELFTETSLVDAQFDAENGTWSVQTNPPIDMPAMDYMYFATGIQTDFSSLPYLQTILEKYPIEGRGGFSLY
;
A
#
# COMPACT_ATOMS: atom_id res chain seq x y z
N MET A 1 6.49 -3.91 -1.35
CA MET A 1 6.03 -5.31 -1.16
C MET A 1 5.35 -5.78 -2.45
N ARG A 2 6.01 -6.61 -3.26
CA ARG A 2 5.35 -7.31 -4.38
C ARG A 2 5.50 -8.80 -4.12
N GLY A 3 4.58 -9.35 -3.34
CA GLY A 3 4.56 -10.73 -2.87
C GLY A 3 3.25 -11.43 -3.26
N PRO A 4 2.97 -12.61 -2.70
CA PRO A 4 1.72 -13.32 -2.97
C PRO A 4 0.51 -12.54 -2.44
N LEU A 5 -0.66 -12.81 -3.03
CA LEU A 5 -1.93 -12.25 -2.60
C LEU A 5 -2.24 -12.68 -1.16
N ARG A 6 -2.35 -11.72 -0.25
CA ARG A 6 -2.69 -11.96 1.16
C ARG A 6 -4.17 -11.72 1.41
N ILE A 7 -4.79 -12.66 2.13
CA ILE A 7 -6.19 -12.58 2.51
C ILE A 7 -6.26 -12.30 4.01
N LYS A 8 -6.85 -11.18 4.40
CA LYS A 8 -7.04 -10.80 5.80
C LYS A 8 -8.45 -10.25 6.01
N HIS A 9 -9.00 -10.47 7.19
CA HIS A 9 -10.27 -9.84 7.58
C HIS A 9 -10.08 -8.37 7.99
N PHE A 10 -8.89 -8.02 8.46
CA PHE A 10 -8.54 -6.70 8.98
C PHE A 10 -7.15 -6.30 8.48
N ASP A 11 -6.89 -4.99 8.43
CA ASP A 11 -5.61 -4.46 7.93
C ASP A 11 -4.44 -4.74 8.88
N VAL A 12 -4.72 -4.81 10.19
CA VAL A 12 -3.73 -5.13 11.25
C VAL A 12 -3.89 -6.57 11.74
N GLY A 13 -2.80 -7.15 12.23
CA GLY A 13 -2.77 -8.51 12.78
C GLY A 13 -3.64 -8.70 14.03
N LEU A 14 -3.98 -9.95 14.35
CA LEU A 14 -4.79 -10.27 15.53
C LEU A 14 -4.09 -9.92 16.84
N GLU A 15 -2.78 -9.85 16.86
CA GLU A 15 -1.99 -9.38 17.99
C GLU A 15 -2.29 -7.92 18.36
N TRP A 16 -2.75 -7.10 17.41
CA TRP A 16 -3.17 -5.72 17.62
C TRP A 16 -4.65 -5.57 17.98
N MET A 17 -5.45 -6.62 17.80
CA MET A 17 -6.93 -6.56 17.93
C MET A 17 -7.50 -7.55 18.95
N GLY A 18 -6.72 -8.57 19.34
CA GLY A 18 -7.15 -9.69 20.17
C GLY A 18 -6.46 -9.71 21.53
N LYS A 19 -6.20 -10.93 22.03
CA LYS A 19 -5.71 -11.17 23.41
C LYS A 19 -4.42 -10.39 23.76
N PHE A 20 -3.54 -10.16 22.79
CA PHE A 20 -2.23 -9.52 23.01
C PHE A 20 -2.21 -8.01 22.74
N LYS A 21 -3.38 -7.40 22.43
CA LYS A 21 -3.49 -5.99 22.08
C LYS A 21 -2.82 -5.08 23.10
N ASN A 22 -3.08 -5.29 24.39
CA ASN A 22 -2.53 -4.43 25.45
C ASN A 22 -1.01 -4.50 25.51
N ALA A 23 -0.42 -5.68 25.29
CA ALA A 23 1.03 -5.85 25.26
C ALA A 23 1.66 -5.16 24.04
N LYS A 24 1.03 -5.26 22.86
CA LYS A 24 1.49 -4.58 21.64
C LYS A 24 1.36 -3.06 21.74
N GLN A 25 0.26 -2.58 22.31
CA GLN A 25 0.09 -1.17 22.60
C GLN A 25 1.13 -0.68 23.61
N ALA A 26 1.38 -1.41 24.70
CA ALA A 26 2.43 -1.06 25.65
C ALA A 26 3.81 -1.01 24.96
N GLN A 27 4.15 -2.02 24.14
CA GLN A 27 5.41 -2.02 23.37
C GLN A 27 5.53 -0.76 22.50
N PHE A 28 4.45 -0.33 21.84
CA PHE A 28 4.45 0.87 21.02
C PHE A 28 4.62 2.16 21.84
N TYR A 29 3.89 2.28 22.95
CA TYR A 29 3.97 3.48 23.80
C TYR A 29 5.33 3.61 24.50
N TYR A 30 5.93 2.49 24.88
CA TYR A 30 7.24 2.45 25.56
C TYR A 30 8.43 2.28 24.60
N ALA A 31 8.22 2.36 23.28
CA ALA A 31 9.33 2.36 22.32
C ALA A 31 10.30 3.52 22.58
N ASP A 32 11.60 3.26 22.40
CA ASP A 32 12.69 4.17 22.77
C ASP A 32 12.84 5.32 21.76
N SER A 33 12.29 5.17 20.56
CA SER A 33 12.37 6.17 19.50
C SER A 33 11.16 6.18 18.58
N ASP A 34 10.97 7.30 17.89
CA ASP A 34 9.94 7.43 16.86
C ASP A 34 10.21 6.58 15.61
N ASP A 35 11.48 6.29 15.29
CA ASP A 35 11.81 5.35 14.22
C ASP A 35 11.27 3.96 14.53
N GLU A 36 11.45 3.52 15.78
CA GLU A 36 10.93 2.24 16.24
C GLU A 36 9.41 2.20 16.14
N ARG A 37 8.72 3.26 16.60
CA ARG A 37 7.25 3.38 16.48
C ARG A 37 6.80 3.31 15.03
N ILE A 38 7.50 3.97 14.12
CA ILE A 38 7.17 3.95 12.70
C ILE A 38 7.38 2.57 12.10
N GLU A 39 8.45 1.88 12.48
CA GLU A 39 8.69 0.52 12.02
C GLU A 39 7.59 -0.42 12.52
N MET A 40 7.18 -0.29 13.78
CA MET A 40 6.03 -1.03 14.33
C MET A 40 4.73 -0.74 13.55
N ILE A 41 4.47 0.51 13.16
CA ILE A 41 3.29 0.87 12.33
C ILE A 41 3.41 0.22 10.94
N LYS A 42 4.57 0.31 10.29
CA LYS A 42 4.81 -0.27 8.98
C LYS A 42 4.63 -1.80 9.00
N GLU A 43 5.21 -2.46 9.99
CA GLU A 43 5.09 -3.90 10.20
C GLU A 43 3.64 -4.31 10.47
N ALA A 44 2.95 -3.60 11.37
CA ALA A 44 1.55 -3.89 11.71
C ALA A 44 0.61 -3.78 10.50
N ARG A 45 0.84 -2.79 9.62
CA ARG A 45 0.10 -2.66 8.35
C ARG A 45 0.48 -3.80 7.40
N GLY A 46 1.76 -4.16 7.33
CA GLY A 46 2.24 -5.36 6.63
C GLY A 46 1.95 -5.39 5.12
N GLY A 47 1.59 -4.25 4.53
CA GLY A 47 1.25 -4.04 3.13
C GLY A 47 -0.20 -4.35 2.74
N GLY A 48 -0.46 -4.42 1.44
CA GLY A 48 -1.81 -4.62 0.89
C GLY A 48 -2.36 -6.02 1.16
N SER A 49 -3.67 -6.09 1.42
CA SER A 49 -4.41 -7.35 1.55
C SER A 49 -5.82 -7.20 0.98
N ILE A 50 -6.50 -8.33 0.75
CA ILE A 50 -7.91 -8.32 0.34
C ILE A 50 -8.77 -9.07 1.35
N THR A 51 -10.01 -8.63 1.53
CA THR A 51 -10.94 -9.34 2.41
C THR A 51 -11.45 -10.64 1.78
N PRO A 52 -11.85 -11.66 2.56
CA PRO A 52 -12.36 -12.92 2.03
C PRO A 52 -13.56 -12.76 1.10
N VAL A 53 -14.40 -11.75 1.35
CA VAL A 53 -15.57 -11.44 0.50
C VAL A 53 -15.11 -11.04 -0.91
N PHE A 54 -14.13 -10.15 -1.01
CA PHE A 54 -13.58 -9.75 -2.31
C PHE A 54 -12.76 -10.87 -2.95
N HIS A 55 -12.00 -11.63 -2.17
CA HIS A 55 -11.27 -12.78 -2.67
C HIS A 55 -12.20 -13.82 -3.33
N LYS A 56 -13.38 -14.08 -2.74
CA LYS A 56 -14.40 -14.96 -3.33
C LYS A 56 -14.88 -14.43 -4.70
N ARG A 57 -15.11 -13.12 -4.82
CA ARG A 57 -15.50 -12.49 -6.09
C ARG A 57 -14.39 -12.57 -7.12
N LEU A 58 -13.15 -12.27 -6.73
CA LEU A 58 -11.97 -12.35 -7.57
C LEU A 58 -11.77 -13.77 -8.14
N LYS A 59 -11.86 -14.80 -7.28
CA LYS A 59 -11.80 -16.21 -7.70
C LYS A 59 -12.84 -16.57 -8.76
N LYS A 60 -14.08 -16.09 -8.63
CA LYS A 60 -15.12 -16.31 -9.64
C LYS A 60 -14.69 -15.75 -10.99
N HIS A 61 -14.15 -14.54 -11.03
CA HIS A 61 -13.72 -13.90 -12.28
C HIS A 61 -12.50 -14.58 -12.92
N LEU A 62 -11.53 -15.01 -12.11
CA LEU A 62 -10.40 -15.82 -12.56
C LEU A 62 -10.86 -17.13 -13.22
N LEU A 63 -11.78 -17.86 -12.57
CA LEU A 63 -12.31 -19.12 -13.11
C LEU A 63 -13.06 -18.92 -14.44
N THR A 64 -13.75 -17.79 -14.60
CA THR A 64 -14.43 -17.43 -15.85
C THR A 64 -13.52 -16.78 -16.90
N LYS A 65 -12.21 -16.68 -16.66
CA LYS A 65 -11.23 -16.02 -17.53
C LYS A 65 -11.59 -14.57 -17.88
N LYS A 66 -12.26 -13.86 -16.97
CA LYS A 66 -12.57 -12.42 -17.09
C LYS A 66 -11.54 -11.53 -16.40
N LEU A 67 -10.57 -12.14 -15.73
CA LEU A 67 -9.53 -11.48 -14.97
C LEU A 67 -8.27 -12.34 -15.05
N GLU A 68 -7.13 -11.69 -15.20
CA GLU A 68 -5.80 -12.27 -15.04
C GLU A 68 -5.12 -11.59 -13.85
N LEU A 69 -4.40 -12.38 -13.05
CA LEU A 69 -3.74 -11.89 -11.85
C LEU A 69 -2.27 -12.26 -11.91
N PHE A 70 -1.42 -11.23 -11.92
CA PHE A 70 0.02 -11.36 -11.87
C PHE A 70 0.51 -10.90 -10.49
N THR A 71 1.00 -11.85 -9.69
CA THR A 71 1.66 -11.56 -8.40
C THR A 71 3.16 -11.42 -8.60
N GLU A 72 3.86 -10.86 -7.60
CA GLU A 72 5.34 -10.73 -7.65
C GLU A 72 5.86 -9.99 -8.89
N THR A 73 5.00 -9.18 -9.49
CA THR A 73 5.26 -8.50 -10.76
C THR A 73 5.36 -7.00 -10.53
N SER A 74 6.37 -6.40 -11.16
CA SER A 74 6.63 -4.99 -11.10
C SER A 74 6.36 -4.28 -12.41
N LEU A 75 5.55 -3.22 -12.43
CA LEU A 75 5.54 -2.27 -13.55
C LEU A 75 6.88 -1.51 -13.57
N VAL A 76 7.58 -1.55 -14.69
CA VAL A 76 8.89 -0.93 -14.93
C VAL A 76 8.76 0.31 -15.80
N ASP A 77 7.97 0.22 -16.88
CA ASP A 77 7.70 1.32 -17.79
C ASP A 77 6.25 1.25 -18.31
N ALA A 78 5.71 2.38 -18.75
CA ALA A 78 4.40 2.49 -19.36
C ALA A 78 4.38 3.62 -20.40
N GLN A 79 3.93 3.31 -21.61
CA GLN A 79 3.90 4.25 -22.73
C GLN A 79 2.50 4.31 -23.32
N PHE A 80 2.00 5.54 -23.52
CA PHE A 80 0.71 5.79 -24.14
C PHE A 80 0.88 6.00 -25.64
N ASP A 81 0.20 5.19 -26.42
CA ASP A 81 0.05 5.38 -27.85
C ASP A 81 -1.17 6.25 -28.11
N ALA A 82 -0.93 7.50 -28.49
CA ALA A 82 -1.97 8.48 -28.75
C ALA A 82 -2.77 8.20 -30.04
N GLU A 83 -2.23 7.45 -31.00
CA GLU A 83 -2.92 7.11 -32.25
C GLU A 83 -3.99 6.06 -32.00
N ASN A 84 -3.64 5.03 -31.24
CA ASN A 84 -4.56 3.93 -30.90
C ASN A 84 -5.35 4.18 -29.61
N GLY A 85 -4.96 5.18 -28.80
CA GLY A 85 -5.59 5.49 -27.53
C GLY A 85 -5.36 4.42 -26.46
N THR A 86 -4.22 3.73 -26.50
CA THR A 86 -3.94 2.58 -25.62
C THR A 86 -2.60 2.69 -24.91
N TRP A 87 -2.46 1.96 -23.81
CA TRP A 87 -1.25 1.84 -23.02
C TRP A 87 -0.54 0.53 -23.33
N SER A 88 0.77 0.61 -23.51
CA SER A 88 1.70 -0.52 -23.47
C SER A 88 2.54 -0.45 -22.20
N VAL A 89 2.82 -1.59 -21.59
CA VAL A 89 3.52 -1.66 -20.29
C VAL A 89 4.65 -2.67 -20.33
N GLN A 90 5.73 -2.38 -19.60
CA GLN A 90 6.83 -3.30 -19.36
C GLN A 90 6.83 -3.74 -17.91
N THR A 91 7.01 -5.04 -17.67
CA THR A 91 7.02 -5.61 -16.33
C THR A 91 8.33 -6.32 -15.99
N ASN A 92 8.57 -6.51 -14.69
CA ASN A 92 9.60 -7.40 -14.15
C ASN A 92 8.97 -8.39 -13.15
N PRO A 93 8.97 -9.71 -13.41
CA PRO A 93 9.50 -10.35 -14.62
C PRO A 93 8.76 -9.88 -15.89
N PRO A 94 9.37 -9.99 -17.09
CA PRO A 94 8.70 -9.66 -18.34
C PRO A 94 7.48 -10.54 -18.58
N ILE A 95 6.34 -9.90 -18.83
CA ILE A 95 5.06 -10.55 -19.16
C ILE A 95 4.55 -9.90 -20.44
N ASP A 96 4.08 -10.73 -21.37
CA ASP A 96 3.43 -10.24 -22.59
C ASP A 96 2.02 -9.73 -22.23
N MET A 97 1.91 -8.41 -22.10
CA MET A 97 0.67 -7.74 -21.71
C MET A 97 -0.02 -7.17 -22.94
N PRO A 98 -1.35 -7.31 -23.06
CA PRO A 98 -2.09 -6.70 -24.16
C PRO A 98 -2.08 -5.18 -24.04
N ALA A 99 -2.39 -4.49 -25.15
CA ALA A 99 -2.69 -3.06 -25.12
C ALA A 99 -3.95 -2.80 -24.26
N MET A 100 -3.93 -1.75 -23.45
CA MET A 100 -5.00 -1.45 -22.48
C MET A 100 -5.54 -0.04 -22.67
N ASP A 101 -6.86 0.13 -22.62
CA ASP A 101 -7.47 1.47 -22.73
C ASP A 101 -7.25 2.31 -21.46
N TYR A 102 -7.22 1.66 -20.29
CA TYR A 102 -7.16 2.34 -18.99
C TYR A 102 -6.18 1.69 -18.02
N MET A 103 -5.54 2.52 -17.20
CA MET A 103 -4.67 2.10 -16.11
C MET A 103 -5.10 2.74 -14.79
N TYR A 104 -5.30 1.92 -13.75
CA TYR A 104 -5.67 2.37 -12.40
C TYR A 104 -4.52 2.17 -11.41
N PHE A 105 -4.06 3.26 -10.78
CA PHE A 105 -3.02 3.21 -9.75
C PHE A 105 -3.64 3.05 -8.35
N ALA A 106 -3.76 1.80 -7.90
CA ALA A 106 -4.17 1.46 -6.54
C ALA A 106 -2.95 1.26 -5.59
N THR A 107 -1.92 2.10 -5.73
CA THR A 107 -0.63 1.96 -5.01
C THR A 107 -0.63 2.56 -3.60
N GLY A 108 -1.76 3.09 -3.16
CA GLY A 108 -1.87 3.83 -1.90
C GLY A 108 -1.24 5.22 -1.97
N ILE A 109 -1.21 5.90 -0.82
CA ILE A 109 -0.67 7.25 -0.68
C ILE A 109 0.52 7.17 0.28
N GLN A 110 1.65 7.75 -0.12
CA GLN A 110 2.73 8.05 0.80
C GLN A 110 2.39 9.39 1.46
N THR A 111 1.78 9.34 2.63
CA THR A 111 1.42 10.56 3.36
C THR A 111 2.68 11.15 3.94
N ASP A 112 3.20 12.21 3.33
CA ASP A 112 4.25 13.04 3.92
C ASP A 112 3.71 14.45 4.12
N PHE A 113 3.40 14.81 5.37
CA PHE A 113 2.85 16.12 5.68
C PHE A 113 3.80 17.27 5.32
N SER A 114 5.12 17.02 5.30
CA SER A 114 6.11 18.02 4.90
C SER A 114 6.05 18.36 3.42
N SER A 115 5.52 17.45 2.60
CA SER A 115 5.35 17.65 1.15
C SER A 115 4.03 18.33 0.78
N LEU A 116 3.11 18.53 1.73
CA LEU A 116 1.78 19.07 1.47
C LEU A 116 1.83 20.59 1.27
N PRO A 117 1.50 21.12 0.08
CA PRO A 117 1.67 22.55 -0.21
C PRO A 117 0.85 23.46 0.71
N TYR A 118 -0.32 23.02 1.14
CA TYR A 118 -1.21 23.79 2.01
C TYR A 118 -0.81 23.79 3.49
N LEU A 119 0.18 22.98 3.91
CA LEU A 119 0.68 22.96 5.28
C LEU A 119 1.95 23.80 5.48
N GLN A 120 2.60 24.27 4.40
CA GLN A 120 3.91 24.92 4.48
C GLN A 120 3.93 26.12 5.43
N THR A 121 2.94 27.00 5.36
CA THR A 121 2.86 28.19 6.25
C THR A 121 2.75 27.82 7.72
N ILE A 122 2.06 26.73 8.07
CA ILE A 122 1.95 26.27 9.46
C ILE A 122 3.26 25.63 9.90
N LEU A 123 3.90 24.83 9.04
CA LEU A 123 5.18 24.18 9.33
C LEU A 123 6.32 25.17 9.51
N GLU A 124 6.34 26.25 8.74
CA GLU A 124 7.31 27.35 8.89
C GLU A 124 7.11 28.09 10.21
N LYS A 125 5.85 28.37 10.59
CA LYS A 125 5.52 29.16 11.78
C LYS A 125 5.57 28.34 13.07
N TYR A 126 5.27 27.05 12.98
CA TYR A 126 5.25 26.10 14.08
C TYR A 126 5.95 24.82 13.60
N PRO A 127 7.29 24.76 13.64
CA PRO A 127 8.02 23.58 13.23
C PRO A 127 7.61 22.38 14.08
N ILE A 128 7.16 21.32 13.42
CA ILE A 128 6.83 20.04 14.04
C ILE A 128 7.81 19.01 13.49
N GLU A 129 8.48 18.27 14.39
CA GLU A 129 9.28 17.13 13.98
C GLU A 129 8.36 16.01 13.49
N GLY A 130 8.62 15.55 12.28
CA GLY A 130 7.95 14.42 11.68
C GLY A 130 8.94 13.35 11.30
N ARG A 131 8.52 12.09 11.39
CA ARG A 131 9.26 10.99 10.79
C ARG A 131 8.34 10.17 9.92
N GLY A 132 8.82 9.82 8.72
CA GLY A 132 8.06 9.05 7.74
C GLY A 132 6.72 9.68 7.34
N GLY A 133 6.56 11.00 7.48
CA GLY A 133 5.33 11.70 7.14
C GLY A 133 4.22 11.66 8.20
N PHE A 134 4.54 11.22 9.41
CA PHE A 134 3.67 11.31 10.59
C PHE A 134 4.16 12.40 11.53
N SER A 135 3.23 13.23 12.02
CA SER A 135 3.47 14.12 13.14
C SER A 135 3.63 13.27 14.40
N LEU A 136 4.67 13.53 15.19
CA LEU A 136 4.93 12.82 16.42
C LEU A 136 4.77 13.81 17.57
N TYR A 137 3.87 13.49 18.50
CA TYR A 137 3.63 14.19 19.76
C TYR A 137 3.74 13.17 20.90
#